data_AF-A0A3D3TS01-F1
#
_entry.id   AF-A0A3D3TS01-F1
#
_cell.length_a   1.000
_cell.length_b   1.000
_cell.length_c   1.000
_cell.angle_alpha   90.00
_cell.angle_beta   90.00
_cell.angle_gamma   90.00
#
_symmetry.space_group_name_H-M   'P 1'
#
loop_
_entity.id
_entity.type
_entity.pdbx_description
1 polymer ?
#
loop_
_entity_poly.entity_id
_entity_poly.type
_entity_poly.pdbx_seq_one_letter_code
_entity_poly.pdbx_strand_id
1 'polypeptide(L)'
;MMNNYIPNATIFQNELREIYGVKEKDTEENNASSGTGFAAVIKDELQKVNDLQVEADNNVTGYIAGEKSIHEVVLATEEASMSLELAIQIRNKLVDAYKEFNNMQV
;
A
#
# COMPACT_ATOMS: atom_id res chain seq x y z
N MET A 1 39.04 -42.85 44.45
CA MET A 1 37.84 -41.99 44.42
C MET A 1 38.25 -40.68 43.78
N MET A 2 37.94 -40.46 42.50
CA MET A 2 38.15 -39.16 41.82
C MET A 2 36.78 -38.63 41.40
N ASN A 3 36.36 -37.51 41.97
CA ASN A 3 35.09 -36.86 41.65
C ASN A 3 35.33 -35.94 40.44
N ASN A 4 34.97 -36.39 39.25
CA ASN A 4 35.16 -35.63 38.01
C ASN A 4 34.04 -34.59 37.88
N TYR A 5 34.28 -33.37 38.36
CA TYR A 5 33.41 -32.22 38.12
C TYR A 5 33.36 -31.94 36.61
N ILE A 6 32.26 -32.32 35.97
CA ILE A 6 31.89 -31.79 34.67
C ILE A 6 31.12 -30.49 34.98
N PRO A 7 31.63 -29.30 34.60
CA PRO A 7 30.91 -28.06 34.85
C PRO A 7 29.57 -28.13 34.13
N ASN A 8 28.49 -27.93 34.90
CA ASN A 8 27.14 -27.87 34.36
C ASN A 8 27.06 -26.66 33.40
N ALA A 9 26.85 -26.94 32.10
CA ALA A 9 26.77 -25.95 31.03
C ALA A 9 25.67 -24.87 31.23
N THR A 10 24.81 -25.06 32.23
CA THR A 10 23.80 -24.08 32.67
C THR A 10 24.44 -22.79 33.20
N ILE A 11 25.64 -22.83 33.77
CA ILE A 11 26.31 -21.63 34.30
C ILE A 11 26.72 -20.70 33.15
N PHE A 12 27.22 -21.26 32.04
CA PHE A 12 27.63 -20.51 30.86
C PHE A 12 26.45 -19.96 30.05
N GLN A 13 25.29 -20.62 30.09
CA GLN A 13 24.07 -20.09 29.43
C GLN A 13 23.50 -18.87 30.15
N ASN A 14 23.62 -18.77 31.48
CA ASN A 14 23.10 -17.62 32.22
C ASN A 14 23.89 -16.32 31.96
N GLU A 15 25.21 -16.40 31.83
CA GLU A 15 26.09 -15.24 31.58
C GLU A 15 25.90 -14.65 30.18
N LEU A 16 25.68 -15.52 29.17
CA LEU A 16 25.40 -15.08 27.80
C LEU A 16 24.03 -14.39 27.68
N ARG A 17 23.10 -14.67 28.60
CA ARG A 17 21.75 -14.11 28.62
C ARG A 17 21.66 -12.74 29.30
N GLU A 18 22.59 -12.43 30.22
CA GLU A 18 22.69 -11.08 30.82
C GLU A 18 23.39 -10.09 29.90
N ILE A 19 24.39 -10.53 29.13
CA ILE A 19 25.15 -9.67 28.21
C ILE A 19 24.35 -9.36 26.94
N TYR A 20 23.63 -10.35 26.42
CA TYR A 20 22.73 -10.19 25.28
C TYR A 20 21.30 -10.31 25.78
N GLY A 21 20.66 -9.18 26.11
CA GLY A 21 19.27 -9.10 26.57
C GLY A 21 18.25 -9.55 25.52
N VAL A 22 18.31 -10.82 25.11
CA VAL A 22 17.33 -11.46 24.24
C VAL A 22 16.12 -11.81 25.10
N LYS A 23 15.18 -10.87 25.16
CA LYS A 23 13.80 -11.19 25.49
C LYS A 23 13.23 -11.99 24.32
N GLU A 24 13.21 -13.31 24.44
CA GLU A 24 12.28 -14.12 23.67
C GLU A 24 10.87 -13.68 24.04
N LYS A 25 10.22 -13.02 23.08
CA LYS A 25 8.79 -12.78 23.13
C LYS A 25 8.20 -13.59 21.99
N ASP A 26 7.83 -14.82 22.29
CA ASP A 26 6.86 -15.57 21.50
C ASP A 26 5.55 -14.77 21.53
N THR A 27 5.22 -14.17 20.40
CA THR A 27 3.84 -13.83 20.07
C THR A 27 3.70 -13.93 18.56
N GLU A 28 3.23 -15.09 18.14
CA GLU A 28 2.36 -15.26 16.97
C GLU A 28 1.26 -14.19 17.03
N GLU A 29 1.46 -13.05 16.38
CA GLU A 29 0.39 -12.14 15.99
C GLU A 29 0.68 -11.58 14.59
N ASN A 30 -0.01 -12.20 13.62
CA ASN A 30 -0.49 -11.60 12.38
C ASN A 30 0.53 -11.32 11.27
N ASN A 31 0.67 -12.33 10.41
CA ASN A 31 0.69 -12.17 8.96
C ASN A 31 -0.35 -11.12 8.48
N ALA A 32 -0.01 -9.82 8.44
CA ALA A 32 -0.82 -8.81 7.73
C ALA A 32 -0.13 -7.42 7.60
N SER A 33 1.11 -7.31 7.13
CA SER A 33 1.63 -5.97 6.75
C SER A 33 2.44 -5.91 5.45
N SER A 34 2.49 -6.97 4.66
CA SER A 34 3.17 -6.96 3.36
C SER A 34 2.22 -6.75 2.16
N GLY A 35 0.93 -6.50 2.40
CA GLY A 35 -0.10 -6.37 1.36
C GLY A 35 -0.72 -4.98 1.16
N THR A 36 -0.37 -3.98 1.99
CA THR A 36 -1.03 -2.66 2.00
C THR A 36 -0.25 -1.55 1.26
N GLY A 37 0.89 -1.85 0.62
CA GLY A 37 1.89 -0.81 0.30
C GLY A 37 1.77 -0.02 -1.00
N PHE A 38 1.10 -0.51 -2.05
CA PHE A 38 1.01 0.19 -3.33
C PHE A 38 -0.33 -0.04 -4.05
N ALA A 39 -0.83 -1.28 -4.04
CA ALA A 39 -2.15 -1.59 -4.57
C ALA A 39 -3.27 -0.84 -3.85
N ALA A 40 -3.13 -0.60 -2.54
CA ALA A 40 -4.05 0.22 -1.76
C ALA A 40 -4.01 1.69 -2.24
N VAL A 41 -2.82 2.26 -2.44
CA VAL A 41 -2.66 3.62 -2.96
C VAL A 41 -3.30 3.75 -4.35
N ILE A 42 -3.01 2.83 -5.27
CA ILE A 42 -3.62 2.82 -6.61
C ILE A 42 -5.15 2.74 -6.50
N LYS A 43 -5.68 1.89 -5.61
CA LYS A 43 -7.11 1.78 -5.38
C LYS A 43 -7.71 3.09 -4.86
N ASP A 44 -7.06 3.73 -3.89
CA ASP A 44 -7.52 4.99 -3.32
C ASP A 44 -7.47 6.12 -4.36
N GLU A 45 -6.42 6.20 -5.18
CA GLU A 45 -6.33 7.17 -6.27
C GLU A 45 -7.37 6.91 -7.36
N LEU A 46 -7.65 5.66 -7.71
CA LEU A 46 -8.73 5.32 -8.63
C LEU A 46 -10.11 5.70 -8.07
N GLN A 47 -10.29 5.57 -6.75
CA GLN A 47 -11.51 6.05 -6.08
C GLN A 47 -11.62 7.57 -6.21
N LYS A 48 -10.54 8.32 -6.01
CA LYS A 48 -10.53 9.78 -6.23
C LYS A 48 -10.86 10.17 -7.67
N VAL A 49 -10.36 9.45 -8.66
CA VAL A 49 -10.71 9.67 -10.09
C VAL A 49 -12.21 9.46 -10.33
N ASN A 50 -12.81 8.48 -9.65
CA ASN A 50 -14.27 8.30 -9.69
C ASN A 50 -15.00 9.46 -9.00
N ASP A 51 -14.52 9.88 -7.83
CA ASP A 51 -15.13 10.98 -7.08
C ASP A 51 -15.09 12.30 -7.87
N LEU A 52 -13.99 12.58 -8.57
CA LEU A 52 -13.87 13.73 -9.48
C LEU A 52 -14.86 13.67 -10.65
N GLN A 53 -15.11 12.49 -11.22
CA GLN A 53 -16.13 12.32 -12.27
C GLN A 53 -17.53 12.60 -11.73
N VAL A 54 -17.86 12.07 -10.56
CA VAL A 54 -19.15 12.33 -9.90
C VAL A 54 -19.30 13.81 -9.55
N GLU A 55 -18.24 14.46 -9.10
CA GLU A 55 -18.24 15.91 -8.83
C GLU A 55 -18.48 16.72 -10.11
N ALA A 56 -17.82 16.38 -11.21
CA ALA A 56 -18.05 17.02 -12.50
C ALA A 56 -19.52 16.89 -12.94
N ASP A 57 -20.09 15.69 -12.85
CA ASP A 57 -21.51 15.43 -13.19
C ASP A 57 -22.48 16.20 -12.28
N ASN A 58 -22.16 16.29 -10.97
CA ASN A 58 -22.93 17.07 -10.02
C ASN A 58 -22.86 18.57 -10.35
N ASN A 59 -21.68 19.09 -10.72
CA ASN A 59 -21.52 20.48 -11.12
C ASN A 59 -22.29 20.78 -12.42
N VAL A 60 -22.28 19.88 -13.40
CA VAL A 60 -23.12 20.00 -14.61
C VAL A 60 -24.61 20.11 -14.22
N THR A 61 -25.06 19.26 -13.31
CA THR A 61 -26.44 19.27 -12.83
C THR A 61 -26.78 20.56 -12.08
N GLY A 62 -25.88 21.02 -11.20
CA GLY A 62 -26.01 22.29 -10.48
C GLY A 62 -26.01 23.50 -11.41
N TYR A 63 -25.28 23.45 -12.53
CA TYR A 63 -25.30 24.51 -13.53
C TYR A 63 -26.63 24.58 -14.27
N ILE A 64 -27.20 23.43 -14.65
CA ILE A 64 -28.55 23.35 -15.23
C ILE A 64 -29.60 23.89 -14.24
N ALA A 65 -29.42 23.63 -12.94
CA ALA A 65 -30.27 24.15 -11.87
C ALA A 65 -30.04 25.65 -11.56
N GLY A 66 -29.01 26.28 -12.14
CA GLY A 66 -28.64 27.68 -11.91
C GLY A 66 -27.86 27.95 -10.61
N GLU A 67 -27.43 26.90 -9.91
CA GLU A 67 -26.69 26.98 -8.63
C GLU A 67 -25.18 27.06 -8.84
N LYS A 68 -24.68 26.53 -9.95
CA LYS A 68 -23.26 26.54 -10.33
C LYS A 68 -23.03 27.40 -11.56
N SER A 69 -21.82 27.88 -11.71
CA SER A 69 -21.40 28.67 -12.85
C SER A 69 -20.70 27.81 -13.91
N ILE A 70 -20.68 28.28 -15.16
CA ILE A 70 -20.09 27.51 -16.26
C ILE A 70 -18.58 27.27 -16.08
N HIS A 71 -17.86 28.19 -15.44
CA HIS A 71 -16.42 28.04 -15.24
C HIS A 71 -16.10 26.92 -14.23
N GLU A 72 -16.90 26.74 -13.19
CA GLU A 72 -16.77 25.65 -12.23
C GLU A 72 -17.02 24.29 -12.89
N VAL A 73 -18.04 24.20 -13.77
CA VAL A 73 -18.32 22.99 -14.54
C VAL A 73 -17.17 22.62 -15.44
N VAL A 74 -16.68 23.60 -16.22
CA VAL A 74 -15.58 23.38 -17.16
C VAL A 74 -14.31 22.96 -16.41
N LEU A 75 -13.99 23.61 -15.29
CA LEU A 75 -12.84 23.26 -14.47
C LEU A 75 -12.95 21.83 -13.93
N ALA A 76 -14.06 21.49 -13.28
CA ALA A 76 -14.27 20.16 -12.71
C ALA A 76 -14.24 19.06 -13.78
N THR A 77 -14.81 19.34 -14.97
CA THR A 77 -14.79 18.39 -16.10
C THR A 77 -13.36 18.19 -16.63
N GLU A 78 -12.57 19.25 -16.75
CA GLU A 78 -11.18 19.17 -17.21
C GLU A 78 -10.32 18.39 -16.20
N GLU A 79 -10.47 18.67 -14.90
CA GLU A 79 -9.75 17.95 -13.84
C GLU A 79 -10.09 16.46 -13.84
N ALA A 80 -11.38 16.11 -13.97
CA ALA A 80 -11.82 14.72 -14.07
C ALA A 80 -11.24 14.02 -15.31
N SER A 81 -11.26 14.70 -16.47
CA SER A 81 -10.73 14.19 -17.74
C SER A 81 -9.23 13.93 -17.67
N MET A 82 -8.44 14.90 -17.22
CA MET A 82 -6.99 14.77 -17.05
C MET A 82 -6.62 13.64 -16.08
N SER A 83 -7.35 13.54 -14.97
CA SER A 83 -7.13 12.51 -13.94
C SER A 83 -7.43 11.11 -14.47
N LEU A 84 -8.49 10.96 -15.27
CA LEU A 84 -8.81 9.70 -15.94
C LEU A 84 -7.75 9.31 -16.97
N GLU A 85 -7.26 10.27 -17.76
CA GLU A 85 -6.19 10.01 -18.73
C GLU A 85 -4.93 9.50 -18.03
N LEU A 86 -4.53 10.14 -16.93
CA LEU A 86 -3.41 9.69 -16.10
C LEU A 86 -3.64 8.26 -15.58
N ALA A 87 -4.84 7.96 -15.07
CA ALA A 87 -5.17 6.63 -14.59
C ALA A 87 -5.05 5.56 -15.69
N ILE A 88 -5.47 5.87 -16.92
CA ILE A 88 -5.32 4.98 -18.09
C ILE A 88 -3.83 4.75 -18.40
N GLN A 89 -3.00 5.78 -18.35
CA GLN A 89 -1.56 5.63 -18.57
C GLN A 89 -0.93 4.72 -17.52
N ILE A 90 -1.27 4.90 -16.24
CA ILE A 90 -0.80 4.03 -15.15
C ILE A 90 -1.28 2.58 -15.38
N ARG A 91 -2.56 2.38 -15.71
CA ARG A 91 -3.12 1.05 -16.03
C ARG A 91 -2.31 0.36 -17.14
N ASN A 92 -2.01 1.08 -18.22
CA ASN A 92 -1.24 0.53 -19.34
C ASN A 92 0.17 0.12 -18.88
N LYS A 93 0.86 0.95 -18.08
CA LYS A 93 2.18 0.62 -17.53
C LYS A 93 2.17 -0.61 -16.64
N LEU A 94 1.12 -0.80 -15.83
CA LEU A 94 0.97 -1.98 -14.99
C LEU A 94 0.76 -3.25 -15.83
N VAL A 95 -0.05 -3.16 -16.89
CA VAL A 95 -0.25 -4.27 -17.84
C VAL A 95 1.06 -4.61 -18.55
N ASP A 96 1.82 -3.61 -18.98
CA ASP A 96 3.11 -3.81 -19.65
C ASP A 96 4.14 -4.44 -18.70
N ALA A 97 4.23 -3.97 -17.46
CA ALA A 97 5.11 -4.56 -16.45
C ALA A 97 4.78 -6.03 -16.17
N TYR A 98 3.48 -6.38 -16.14
CA TYR A 98 3.05 -7.77 -16.01
C TYR A 98 3.48 -8.62 -17.22
N LYS A 99 3.33 -8.11 -18.45
CA LYS A 99 3.78 -8.82 -19.67
C LYS A 99 5.29 -9.02 -19.68
N GLU A 100 6.06 -8.00 -19.32
CA GLU A 100 7.53 -8.06 -19.30
C GLU A 100 8.05 -9.14 -18.32
N PHE A 101 7.45 -9.23 -17.13
CA PHE A 101 7.81 -10.27 -16.16
C PHE A 101 7.58 -11.70 -16.69
N ASN A 102 6.53 -11.91 -17.49
CA ASN A 102 6.25 -13.21 -18.11
C ASN A 102 7.25 -13.53 -19.24
N ASN A 103 7.67 -12.53 -20.00
CA ASN A 103 8.63 -12.69 -21.09
C ASN A 103 10.08 -12.92 -20.61
N MET A 104 10.42 -12.55 -19.37
CA MET A 104 11.73 -12.88 -18.77
C MET A 104 11.88 -14.35 -18.36
N GLN A 105 10.80 -15.11 -18.21
CA GLN A 105 10.82 -16.50 -17.72
C GLN A 105 10.82 -17.58 -18.81
N VAL A 106 10.93 -17.20 -20.09
CA VAL A 106 11.01 -18.15 -21.22
C VAL A 106 12.43 -18.29 -21.76
#